data_AF-E2ZNK5-F1
#
_entry.id   AF-E2ZNK5-F1
#
_cell.length_a   1.000
_cell.length_b   1.000
_cell.length_c   1.000
_cell.angle_alpha   90.00
_cell.angle_beta   90.00
_cell.angle_gamma   90.00
#
_symmetry.space_group_name_H-M   'P 1'
#
loop_
_entity.id
_entity.type
_entity.pdbx_description
1 polymer ?
#
loop_
_entity_poly.entity_id
_entity_poly.type
_entity_poly.pdbx_seq_one_letter_code
_entity_poly.pdbx_strand_id
1 'polypeptide(L)'
;MDDMRNTSAPLYGKAEPATTKTTMSVREMRQLLGLGKTDSYWLLHKNLFEVILINDKRRIVISSFEKWYANQVKYHKVNGSPPGEELCKRSYSVPDAAEILKVKPETIYTLIRQGKLKTETADFCMRIPKEDFERWYRSQSRYRTAADRERDREIEAQTISIPEMAKLLGIPRKNVYGILDCKKYRDCFVIERVADRPRITKKSFKAWLKSQSTYQLQKPKKETHEEPPLKLQCPKNGKYYSFQEIQAFYGISRPTLDSWVLKEGIPTMKLGRVKRIQKDAFDEVLKSKRKVEEDV
;
A
#
# COMPACT_ATOMS: atom_id res chain seq x y z
N MET A 1 81.43 -14.59 -13.66
CA MET A 1 81.54 -15.25 -12.36
C MET A 1 81.36 -14.17 -11.32
N ASP A 2 80.10 -13.86 -11.03
CA ASP A 2 79.38 -14.38 -9.84
C ASP A 2 80.02 -13.77 -8.58
N ASP A 3 79.35 -12.93 -7.79
CA ASP A 3 78.11 -13.28 -7.10
C ASP A 3 77.31 -12.05 -6.66
N MET A 4 75.99 -12.20 -6.81
CA MET A 4 74.97 -11.35 -6.23
C MET A 4 75.01 -11.41 -4.69
N ARG A 5 75.02 -10.27 -4.01
CA ARG A 5 74.56 -10.20 -2.61
C ARG A 5 73.24 -9.47 -2.54
N ASN A 6 72.21 -10.30 -2.62
CA ASN A 6 70.81 -10.04 -2.38
C ASN A 6 70.58 -9.53 -0.95
N THR A 7 70.02 -8.33 -0.81
CA THR A 7 69.58 -7.74 0.46
C THR A 7 68.25 -8.36 0.87
N SER A 8 68.27 -9.48 1.59
CA SER A 8 67.07 -10.05 2.20
C SER A 8 66.88 -9.50 3.62
N ALA A 9 65.98 -8.52 3.75
CA ALA A 9 65.42 -8.09 5.02
C ALA A 9 64.56 -9.21 5.65
N PRO A 10 64.48 -9.31 6.99
CA PRO A 10 63.76 -10.38 7.66
C PRO A 10 62.25 -10.28 7.40
N LEU A 11 61.72 -11.34 6.80
CA LEU A 11 60.31 -11.71 6.78
C LEU A 11 59.80 -11.85 8.22
N TYR A 12 59.07 -10.87 8.76
CA TYR A 12 58.05 -11.13 9.77
C TYR A 12 57.00 -10.01 9.80
N GLY A 13 55.80 -10.38 9.40
CA GLY A 13 54.59 -9.56 9.40
C GLY A 13 53.42 -10.38 8.90
N LYS A 14 53.28 -11.63 9.39
CA LYS A 14 52.03 -12.37 9.24
C LYS A 14 50.96 -11.52 9.93
N ALA A 15 50.05 -10.93 9.17
CA ALA A 15 48.85 -10.34 9.71
C ALA A 15 48.13 -11.42 10.54
N GLU A 16 48.04 -11.19 11.85
CA GLU A 16 47.19 -12.00 12.71
C GLU A 16 45.77 -11.99 12.13
N PRO A 17 45.06 -13.13 12.08
CA PRO A 17 43.66 -13.12 11.67
C PRO A 17 42.91 -12.21 12.64
N ALA A 18 42.28 -11.17 12.12
CA ALA A 18 41.48 -10.23 12.89
C ALA A 18 40.54 -11.02 13.81
N THR A 19 40.84 -11.06 15.11
CA THR A 19 40.04 -11.80 16.09
C THR A 19 38.62 -11.29 15.99
N THR A 20 37.71 -12.13 15.49
CA THR A 20 36.32 -11.74 15.30
C THR A 20 35.75 -11.43 16.67
N LYS A 21 35.45 -10.16 16.90
CA LYS A 21 34.94 -9.68 18.19
C LYS A 21 33.69 -10.48 18.56
N THR A 22 33.74 -11.21 19.68
CA THR A 22 32.65 -12.11 20.11
C THR A 22 31.64 -11.41 21.04
N THR A 23 32.04 -10.31 21.67
CA THR A 23 31.20 -9.53 22.60
C THR A 23 31.26 -8.05 22.32
N MET A 24 30.18 -7.31 22.62
CA MET A 24 30.12 -5.86 22.54
C MET A 24 29.79 -5.23 23.90
N SER A 25 30.20 -3.98 24.10
CA SER A 25 29.82 -3.21 25.29
C SER A 25 28.39 -2.65 25.17
N VAL A 26 27.78 -2.28 26.29
CA VAL A 26 26.46 -1.62 26.32
C VAL A 26 26.47 -0.30 25.53
N ARG A 27 27.60 0.44 25.53
CA ARG A 27 27.75 1.67 24.76
C ARG A 27 27.72 1.42 23.26
N GLU A 28 28.33 0.32 22.82
CA GLU A 28 28.34 -0.07 21.41
C GLU A 28 26.96 -0.51 20.95
N MET A 29 26.25 -1.34 21.72
CA MET A 29 24.85 -1.69 21.43
C MET A 29 23.96 -0.44 21.35
N ARG A 30 24.16 0.50 22.29
CA ARG A 30 23.43 1.78 22.30
C ARG A 30 23.66 2.58 21.01
N GLN A 31 24.91 2.69 20.57
CA GLN A 31 25.24 3.38 19.31
C GLN A 31 24.70 2.63 18.10
N LEU A 32 24.81 1.30 18.12
CA LEU A 32 24.34 0.42 17.05
C LEU A 32 22.82 0.56 16.84
N LEU A 33 22.04 0.63 17.93
CA LEU A 33 20.58 0.77 17.89
C LEU A 33 20.08 2.22 17.96
N GLY A 34 20.97 3.20 18.12
CA GLY A 34 20.59 4.61 18.24
C GLY A 34 19.79 4.94 19.51
N LEU A 35 19.94 4.16 20.56
CA LEU A 35 19.10 4.24 21.76
C LEU A 35 19.59 5.27 22.79
N GLY A 36 18.67 5.70 23.64
CA GLY A 36 18.99 6.40 24.89
C GLY A 36 19.59 5.46 25.94
N LYS A 37 20.16 6.03 27.01
CA LYS A 37 20.70 5.23 28.14
C LYS A 37 19.60 4.40 28.78
N THR A 38 18.43 4.99 29.04
CA THR A 38 17.29 4.32 29.66
C THR A 38 16.83 3.09 28.88
N ASP A 39 16.59 3.23 27.57
CA ASP A 39 16.12 2.12 26.72
C ASP A 39 17.16 1.00 26.59
N SER A 40 18.44 1.37 26.48
CA SER A 40 19.54 0.40 26.41
C SER A 40 19.62 -0.45 27.68
N TYR A 41 19.47 0.17 28.85
CA TYR A 41 19.47 -0.55 30.12
C TYR A 41 18.19 -1.35 30.33
N TRP A 42 17.04 -0.86 29.84
CA TRP A 42 15.79 -1.62 29.85
C TRP A 42 15.92 -2.94 29.07
N LEU A 43 16.56 -2.94 27.90
CA LEU A 43 16.84 -4.15 27.11
C LEU A 43 17.66 -5.18 27.89
N LEU A 44 18.65 -4.74 28.66
CA LEU A 44 19.46 -5.61 29.52
C LEU A 44 18.62 -6.23 30.63
N HIS A 45 17.70 -5.48 31.24
CA HIS A 45 16.81 -6.00 32.28
C HIS A 45 15.76 -7.00 31.76
N LYS A 46 15.46 -6.97 30.46
CA LYS A 46 14.52 -7.91 29.83
C LYS A 46 15.13 -9.27 29.50
N ASN A 47 16.45 -9.46 29.68
CA ASN A 47 17.14 -10.72 29.42
C ASN A 47 16.85 -11.32 28.04
N LEU A 48 16.74 -10.47 27.01
CA LEU A 48 16.39 -10.88 25.64
C LEU A 48 17.56 -11.53 24.88
N PHE A 49 18.78 -11.29 25.35
CA PHE A 49 20.03 -11.82 24.83
C PHE A 49 21.04 -11.96 25.98
N GLU A 50 22.08 -12.73 25.72
CA GLU A 50 23.07 -13.12 26.73
C GLU A 50 24.02 -11.96 27.08
N VAL A 51 24.23 -11.77 28.38
CA VAL A 51 25.13 -10.77 28.94
C VAL A 51 26.05 -11.46 29.94
N ILE A 52 27.36 -11.37 29.69
CA ILE A 52 28.41 -11.94 30.53
C ILE A 52 29.25 -10.84 31.19
N LEU A 53 29.99 -11.19 32.23
CA LEU A 53 30.96 -10.29 32.88
C LEU A 53 32.36 -10.64 32.40
N ILE A 54 33.07 -9.64 31.87
CA ILE A 54 34.49 -9.75 31.53
C ILE A 54 35.21 -8.60 32.24
N ASN A 55 36.15 -8.92 33.14
CA ASN A 55 36.86 -7.95 33.98
C ASN A 55 35.88 -7.01 34.72
N ASP A 56 34.89 -7.58 35.41
CA ASP A 56 33.81 -6.89 36.13
C ASP A 56 32.95 -5.93 35.31
N LYS A 57 33.07 -5.97 33.97
CA LYS A 57 32.28 -5.15 33.04
C LYS A 57 31.31 -6.02 32.27
N ARG A 58 30.04 -5.59 32.23
CA ARG A 58 29.00 -6.23 31.41
C ARG A 58 29.38 -6.18 29.92
N ARG A 59 29.24 -7.32 29.26
CA ARG A 59 29.52 -7.57 27.84
C ARG A 59 28.37 -8.37 27.25
N ILE A 60 27.84 -7.91 26.13
CA ILE A 60 26.75 -8.55 25.41
C ILE A 60 27.36 -9.53 24.42
N VAL A 61 26.89 -10.78 24.42
CA VAL A 61 27.33 -11.78 23.44
C VAL A 61 26.72 -11.44 22.08
N ILE A 62 27.56 -11.19 21.08
CA ILE A 62 27.13 -10.66 19.79
C ILE A 62 26.20 -11.63 19.08
N SER A 63 26.52 -12.93 19.07
CA SER A 63 25.67 -13.96 18.44
C SER A 63 24.27 -14.05 19.07
N SER A 64 24.18 -13.97 20.40
CA SER A 64 22.91 -13.97 21.13
C SER A 64 22.09 -12.71 20.82
N PHE A 65 22.74 -11.56 20.75
CA PHE A 65 22.12 -10.30 20.33
C PHE A 65 21.58 -10.37 18.90
N GLU A 66 22.36 -10.88 17.94
CA GLU A 66 21.93 -10.99 16.54
C GLU A 66 20.77 -11.98 16.37
N LYS A 67 20.78 -13.09 17.13
CA LYS A 67 19.66 -14.03 17.17
C LYS A 67 18.37 -13.37 17.67
N TRP A 68 18.47 -12.56 18.74
CA TRP A 68 17.35 -11.75 19.22
C TRP A 68 16.92 -10.72 18.17
N TYR A 69 17.87 -10.00 17.57
CA TYR A 69 17.60 -8.95 16.57
C TYR A 69 16.86 -9.48 15.35
N ALA A 70 17.20 -10.69 14.90
CA ALA A 70 16.53 -11.37 13.80
C ALA A 70 15.11 -11.85 14.15
N ASN A 71 14.73 -11.87 15.43
CA ASN A 71 13.44 -12.36 15.94
C ASN A 71 12.55 -11.27 16.57
N GLN A 72 12.89 -9.99 16.42
CA GLN A 72 12.15 -8.84 16.95
C GLN A 72 11.83 -7.84 15.84
N VAL A 73 10.93 -6.88 16.07
CA VAL A 73 10.52 -5.90 15.03
C VAL A 73 10.63 -4.44 15.46
N LYS A 74 10.88 -4.19 16.74
CA LYS A 74 10.84 -2.85 17.34
C LYS A 74 12.14 -2.06 17.15
N TYR A 75 13.27 -2.66 17.44
CA TYR A 75 14.57 -2.00 17.49
C TYR A 75 15.29 -2.07 16.15
N HIS A 76 15.83 -0.95 15.68
CA HIS A 76 16.49 -0.85 14.38
C HIS A 76 17.95 -0.46 14.57
N LYS A 77 18.85 -1.07 13.78
CA LYS A 77 20.24 -0.63 13.70
C LYS A 77 20.29 0.68 12.91
N VAL A 78 21.03 1.68 13.41
CA VAL A 78 21.13 3.01 12.79
C VAL A 78 21.64 2.94 11.35
N ASN A 79 22.66 2.11 11.11
CA ASN A 79 23.29 1.89 9.80
C ASN A 79 23.36 0.40 9.45
N GLY A 80 22.27 -0.34 9.69
CA GLY A 80 22.27 -1.80 9.50
C GLY A 80 20.99 -2.32 8.87
N SER A 81 20.97 -3.64 8.64
CA SER A 81 19.81 -4.35 8.11
C SER A 81 18.57 -4.17 9.00
N PRO A 82 17.36 -4.17 8.43
CA PRO A 82 16.13 -4.14 9.20
C PRO A 82 16.05 -5.34 10.15
N PRO A 83 15.34 -5.20 11.28
CA PRO A 83 15.16 -6.29 12.22
C PRO A 83 14.21 -7.37 11.69
N GLY A 84 14.16 -8.51 12.38
CA GLY A 84 13.13 -9.52 12.12
C GLY A 84 13.40 -10.41 10.90
N GLU A 85 14.65 -10.55 10.46
CA GLU A 85 15.01 -11.39 9.31
C GLU A 85 14.44 -12.82 9.43
N GLU A 86 14.62 -13.47 10.58
CA GLU A 86 14.08 -14.82 10.83
C GLU A 86 12.55 -14.82 10.96
N LEU A 87 11.96 -13.76 11.52
CA LEU A 87 10.49 -13.61 11.53
C LEU A 87 9.93 -13.57 10.11
N CYS A 88 10.56 -12.78 9.24
CA CYS A 88 10.16 -12.59 7.83
C CYS A 88 10.39 -13.85 6.99
N LYS A 89 11.34 -14.71 7.37
CA LYS A 89 11.49 -16.04 6.74
C LYS A 89 10.32 -16.95 7.05
N ARG A 90 9.82 -16.99 8.30
CA ARG A 90 8.78 -17.93 8.74
C ARG A 90 7.34 -17.43 8.67
N SER A 91 7.13 -16.12 8.65
CA SER A 91 5.80 -15.51 8.75
C SER A 91 5.67 -14.21 7.96
N TYR A 92 4.45 -13.81 7.66
CA TYR A 92 4.10 -12.53 7.07
C TYR A 92 3.55 -11.59 8.13
N SER A 93 3.79 -10.29 7.98
CA SER A 93 2.95 -9.29 8.63
C SER A 93 1.59 -9.18 7.92
N VAL A 94 0.61 -8.54 8.55
CA VAL A 94 -0.69 -8.27 7.90
C VAL A 94 -0.53 -7.44 6.62
N PRO A 95 0.26 -6.34 6.60
CA PRO A 95 0.58 -5.63 5.37
C PRO A 95 1.21 -6.51 4.28
N ASP A 96 2.16 -7.38 4.62
CA ASP A 96 2.81 -8.24 3.62
C ASP A 96 1.80 -9.19 2.97
N ALA A 97 0.95 -9.84 3.77
CA ALA A 97 -0.09 -10.72 3.27
C ALA A 97 -1.11 -9.97 2.39
N ALA A 98 -1.42 -8.72 2.76
CA ALA A 98 -2.31 -7.86 1.97
C ALA A 98 -1.69 -7.52 0.60
N GLU A 99 -0.40 -7.20 0.58
CA GLU A 99 0.36 -6.89 -0.62
C GLU A 99 0.47 -8.11 -1.56
N ILE A 100 0.76 -9.30 -1.01
CA ILE A 100 0.80 -10.56 -1.76
C ILE A 100 -0.52 -10.80 -2.49
N LEU A 101 -1.65 -10.62 -1.78
CA LEU A 101 -2.98 -10.84 -2.34
C LEU A 101 -3.51 -9.64 -3.14
N LYS A 102 -2.80 -8.50 -3.16
CA LYS A 102 -3.23 -7.20 -3.69
C LYS A 102 -4.62 -6.81 -3.17
N VAL A 103 -4.80 -6.89 -1.85
CA VAL A 103 -6.01 -6.47 -1.13
C VAL A 103 -5.64 -5.44 -0.07
N LYS A 104 -6.66 -4.77 0.49
CA LYS A 104 -6.41 -3.88 1.62
C LYS A 104 -6.17 -4.67 2.91
N PRO A 105 -5.34 -4.18 3.86
CA PRO A 105 -5.08 -4.85 5.14
C PRO A 105 -6.33 -5.26 5.92
N GLU A 106 -7.42 -4.49 5.83
CA GLU A 106 -8.71 -4.81 6.48
C GLU A 106 -9.25 -6.17 6.02
N THR A 107 -9.00 -6.52 4.76
CA THR A 107 -9.41 -7.82 4.21
C THR A 107 -8.68 -8.95 4.92
N ILE A 108 -7.38 -8.80 5.20
CA ILE A 108 -6.61 -9.80 5.95
C ILE A 108 -7.12 -9.92 7.39
N TYR A 109 -7.39 -8.79 8.06
CA TYR A 109 -8.01 -8.83 9.39
C TYR A 109 -9.35 -9.55 9.39
N THR A 110 -10.20 -9.37 8.36
CA THR A 110 -11.46 -10.11 8.26
C THR A 110 -11.24 -11.61 8.07
N LEU A 111 -10.23 -12.03 7.31
CA LEU A 111 -9.88 -13.45 7.15
C LEU A 111 -9.41 -14.07 8.47
N ILE A 112 -8.62 -13.33 9.25
CA ILE A 112 -8.18 -13.77 10.58
C ILE A 112 -9.39 -13.92 11.52
N ARG A 113 -10.29 -12.93 11.58
CA ARG A 113 -11.52 -13.01 12.39
C ARG A 113 -12.44 -14.16 12.00
N GLN A 114 -12.44 -14.53 10.73
CA GLN A 114 -13.19 -15.69 10.21
C GLN A 114 -12.51 -17.04 10.51
N GLY A 115 -11.34 -17.05 11.16
CA GLY A 115 -10.57 -18.27 11.45
C GLY A 115 -9.90 -18.88 10.21
N LYS A 116 -9.85 -18.16 9.09
CA LYS A 116 -9.25 -18.65 7.84
C LYS A 116 -7.73 -18.58 7.85
N LEU A 117 -7.18 -17.58 8.53
CA LEU A 117 -5.75 -17.40 8.74
C LEU A 117 -5.43 -17.53 10.21
N LYS A 118 -4.55 -18.48 10.56
CA LYS A 118 -3.99 -18.57 11.90
C LYS A 118 -2.95 -17.47 12.10
N THR A 119 -2.83 -17.02 13.34
CA THR A 119 -1.87 -16.01 13.74
C THR A 119 -1.09 -16.43 14.97
N GLU A 120 0.15 -15.97 15.05
CA GLU A 120 0.99 -16.02 16.22
C GLU A 120 1.33 -14.60 16.66
N THR A 121 1.61 -14.40 17.95
CA THR A 121 2.14 -13.14 18.46
C THR A 121 3.64 -13.27 18.60
N ALA A 122 4.40 -12.47 17.84
CA ALA A 122 5.84 -12.35 17.98
C ALA A 122 6.19 -10.90 18.30
N ASP A 123 6.84 -10.67 19.45
CA ASP A 123 7.26 -9.34 19.90
C ASP A 123 6.11 -8.30 19.88
N PHE A 124 4.96 -8.66 20.46
CA PHE A 124 3.72 -7.85 20.49
C PHE A 124 3.08 -7.56 19.13
N CYS A 125 3.65 -8.09 18.05
CA CYS A 125 3.10 -7.97 16.72
C CYS A 125 2.43 -9.27 16.27
N MET A 126 1.28 -9.13 15.62
CA MET A 126 0.57 -10.25 15.03
C MET A 126 1.26 -10.67 13.73
N ARG A 127 1.54 -11.97 13.62
CA ARG A 127 2.22 -12.59 12.48
C ARG A 127 1.36 -13.72 11.93
N ILE A 128 1.43 -13.94 10.62
CA ILE A 128 0.73 -15.02 9.93
C ILE A 128 1.81 -16.03 9.48
N PRO A 129 1.89 -17.23 10.07
CA PRO A 129 2.85 -18.24 9.64
C PRO A 129 2.70 -18.53 8.14
N LYS A 130 3.81 -18.59 7.40
CA LYS A 130 3.76 -18.79 5.94
C LYS A 130 3.09 -20.10 5.57
N GLU A 131 3.38 -21.17 6.32
CA GLU A 131 2.76 -22.47 6.07
C GLU A 131 1.24 -22.43 6.22
N ASP A 132 0.72 -21.71 7.23
CA ASP A 132 -0.72 -21.54 7.41
C ASP A 132 -1.33 -20.67 6.33
N PHE A 133 -0.65 -19.58 5.93
CA PHE A 133 -1.07 -18.75 4.81
C PHE A 133 -1.16 -19.57 3.53
N GLU A 134 -0.12 -20.36 3.20
CA GLU A 134 -0.06 -21.17 1.98
C GLU A 134 -1.10 -22.30 1.99
N ARG A 135 -1.28 -22.97 3.13
CA ARG A 135 -2.32 -24.00 3.31
C ARG A 135 -3.71 -23.41 3.07
N TRP A 136 -4.02 -22.26 3.67
CA TRP A 136 -5.27 -21.58 3.42
C TRP A 136 -5.38 -21.11 1.96
N TYR A 137 -4.31 -20.55 1.42
CA TYR A 137 -4.27 -19.99 0.07
C TYR A 137 -4.59 -21.04 -0.99
N ARG A 138 -4.06 -22.27 -0.85
CA ARG A 138 -4.36 -23.40 -1.72
C ARG A 138 -5.77 -23.95 -1.57
N SER A 139 -6.41 -23.76 -0.41
CA SER A 139 -7.78 -24.23 -0.17
C SER A 139 -8.86 -23.32 -0.76
N GLN A 140 -8.47 -22.15 -1.26
CA GLN A 140 -9.37 -21.13 -1.78
C GLN A 140 -9.02 -20.76 -3.22
N SER A 141 -9.99 -20.20 -3.92
CA SER A 141 -9.94 -19.86 -5.36
C SER A 141 -10.18 -18.38 -5.64
N ARG A 142 -10.60 -17.61 -4.62
CA ARG A 142 -11.10 -16.24 -4.76
C ARG A 142 -9.98 -15.18 -4.75
N TYR A 143 -9.05 -15.34 -3.82
CA TYR A 143 -7.91 -14.46 -3.64
C TYR A 143 -6.78 -14.93 -4.55
N ARG A 144 -6.05 -13.95 -5.08
CA ARG A 144 -5.02 -14.16 -6.11
C ARG A 144 -3.75 -13.47 -5.71
N THR A 145 -2.60 -14.01 -6.11
CA THR A 145 -1.32 -13.30 -6.07
C THR A 145 -1.15 -12.41 -7.31
N ALA A 146 -0.05 -11.67 -7.38
CA ALA A 146 0.35 -10.98 -8.61
C ALA A 146 0.60 -11.97 -9.77
N ALA A 147 1.23 -13.12 -9.48
CA ALA A 147 1.52 -14.14 -10.49
C ALA A 147 0.23 -14.77 -11.05
N ASP A 148 -0.77 -15.01 -10.22
CA ASP A 148 -2.05 -15.56 -10.69
C ASP A 148 -2.79 -14.58 -11.59
N ARG A 149 -2.77 -13.30 -11.25
CA ARG A 149 -3.33 -12.25 -12.13
C ARG A 149 -2.62 -12.17 -13.46
N GLU A 150 -1.30 -12.39 -13.48
CA GLU A 150 -0.54 -12.43 -14.73
C GLU A 150 -0.96 -13.59 -15.62
N ARG A 151 -1.07 -14.80 -15.06
CA ARG A 151 -1.54 -15.98 -15.79
C ARG A 151 -2.94 -15.79 -16.34
N ASP A 152 -3.82 -15.19 -15.54
CA ASP A 152 -5.21 -14.93 -15.92
C ASP A 152 -5.37 -13.74 -16.87
N ARG A 153 -4.31 -12.95 -17.15
CA ARG A 153 -4.39 -11.71 -17.91
C ARG A 153 -4.94 -11.91 -19.32
N GLU A 154 -4.51 -12.98 -20.00
CA GLU A 154 -4.97 -13.27 -21.37
C GLU A 154 -6.46 -13.62 -21.38
N ILE A 155 -6.90 -14.49 -20.45
CA ILE A 155 -8.32 -14.78 -20.25
C ILE A 155 -9.06 -13.49 -19.92
N GLU A 156 -8.49 -12.64 -19.07
CA GLU A 156 -9.11 -11.38 -18.68
C GLU A 156 -9.29 -10.41 -19.85
N ALA A 157 -8.32 -10.38 -20.76
CA ALA A 157 -8.32 -9.57 -21.97
C ALA A 157 -9.32 -10.10 -23.02
N GLN A 158 -9.53 -11.40 -23.09
CA GLN A 158 -10.45 -12.03 -24.06
C GLN A 158 -11.90 -12.15 -23.56
N THR A 159 -12.12 -12.01 -22.26
CA THR A 159 -13.45 -12.11 -21.63
C THR A 159 -13.90 -10.79 -21.02
N ILE A 160 -15.20 -10.68 -20.70
CA ILE A 160 -15.78 -9.58 -19.94
C ILE A 160 -16.47 -10.11 -18.69
N SER A 161 -16.42 -9.35 -17.61
CA SER A 161 -17.13 -9.72 -16.38
C SER A 161 -18.64 -9.44 -16.49
N ILE A 162 -19.44 -10.10 -15.66
CA ILE A 162 -20.89 -9.82 -15.57
C ILE A 162 -21.18 -8.32 -15.28
N PRO A 163 -20.47 -7.64 -14.35
CA PRO A 163 -20.61 -6.20 -14.17
C PRO A 163 -20.25 -5.36 -15.41
N GLU A 164 -19.21 -5.76 -16.15
CA GLU A 164 -18.85 -5.07 -17.40
C GLU A 164 -19.94 -5.22 -18.45
N MET A 165 -20.51 -6.43 -18.62
CA MET A 165 -21.65 -6.64 -19.52
C MET A 165 -22.86 -5.80 -19.11
N ALA A 166 -23.16 -5.72 -17.81
CA ALA A 166 -24.23 -4.87 -17.29
C ALA A 166 -24.02 -3.40 -17.67
N LYS A 167 -22.79 -2.90 -17.51
CA LYS A 167 -22.39 -1.54 -17.88
C LYS A 167 -22.49 -1.32 -19.39
N LEU A 168 -21.97 -2.23 -20.20
CA LEU A 168 -22.00 -2.16 -21.67
C LEU A 168 -23.42 -2.12 -22.22
N LEU A 169 -24.36 -2.83 -21.60
CA LEU A 169 -25.77 -2.87 -21.99
C LEU A 169 -26.62 -1.76 -21.32
N GLY A 170 -26.07 -1.04 -20.35
CA GLY A 170 -26.81 -0.04 -19.58
C GLY A 170 -27.95 -0.63 -18.73
N ILE A 171 -27.83 -1.89 -18.30
CA ILE A 171 -28.88 -2.60 -17.53
C ILE A 171 -28.39 -2.97 -16.12
N PRO A 172 -29.30 -3.17 -15.15
CA PRO A 172 -28.93 -3.69 -13.84
C PRO A 172 -28.26 -5.07 -13.92
N ARG A 173 -27.28 -5.32 -13.03
CA ARG A 173 -26.56 -6.61 -12.97
C ARG A 173 -27.48 -7.83 -12.84
N LYS A 174 -28.60 -7.69 -12.12
CA LYS A 174 -29.62 -8.75 -11.97
C LYS A 174 -30.16 -9.22 -13.32
N ASN A 175 -30.35 -8.30 -14.26
CA ASN A 175 -30.91 -8.60 -15.58
C ASN A 175 -29.90 -9.40 -16.44
N VAL A 176 -28.60 -9.18 -16.23
CA VAL A 176 -27.57 -9.98 -16.91
C VAL A 176 -27.66 -11.46 -16.53
N TYR A 177 -27.86 -11.78 -15.25
CA TYR A 177 -28.08 -13.17 -14.84
C TYR A 177 -29.32 -13.77 -15.52
N GLY A 178 -30.41 -13.00 -15.63
CA GLY A 178 -31.60 -13.42 -16.37
C GLY A 178 -31.33 -13.70 -17.85
N ILE A 179 -30.45 -12.94 -18.50
CA ILE A 179 -30.03 -13.18 -19.89
C ILE A 179 -29.24 -14.48 -20.01
N LEU A 180 -28.28 -14.71 -19.10
CA LEU A 180 -27.42 -15.90 -19.10
C LEU A 180 -28.20 -17.19 -18.81
N ASP A 181 -29.21 -17.13 -17.94
CA ASP A 181 -30.05 -18.28 -17.58
C ASP A 181 -31.22 -18.50 -18.55
N CYS A 182 -31.49 -17.56 -19.45
CA CYS A 182 -32.60 -17.65 -20.40
C CYS A 182 -32.37 -18.77 -21.41
N LYS A 183 -33.34 -19.70 -21.53
CA LYS A 183 -33.30 -20.79 -22.53
C LYS A 183 -33.02 -20.33 -23.96
N LYS A 184 -33.43 -19.10 -24.31
CA LYS A 184 -33.22 -18.52 -25.65
C LYS A 184 -31.74 -18.20 -25.94
N TYR A 185 -30.97 -17.84 -24.92
CA TYR A 185 -29.61 -17.29 -25.09
C TYR A 185 -28.53 -18.08 -24.36
N ARG A 186 -28.90 -19.06 -23.54
CA ARG A 186 -27.97 -19.84 -22.72
C ARG A 186 -26.81 -20.43 -23.53
N ASP A 187 -27.11 -21.00 -24.68
CA ASP A 187 -26.10 -21.65 -25.55
C ASP A 187 -25.33 -20.64 -26.42
N CYS A 188 -25.69 -19.36 -26.39
CA CYS A 188 -24.97 -18.31 -27.11
C CYS A 188 -23.71 -17.82 -26.38
N PHE A 189 -23.56 -18.14 -25.09
CA PHE A 189 -22.47 -17.64 -24.26
C PHE A 189 -21.47 -18.73 -23.91
N VAL A 190 -20.19 -18.44 -24.17
CA VAL A 190 -19.07 -19.23 -23.65
C VAL A 190 -18.62 -18.57 -22.35
N ILE A 191 -18.72 -19.31 -21.24
CA ILE A 191 -18.39 -18.84 -19.90
C ILE A 191 -17.10 -19.51 -19.43
N GLU A 192 -16.12 -18.68 -19.13
CA GLU A 192 -14.86 -19.07 -18.50
C GLU A 192 -14.85 -18.63 -17.04
N ARG A 193 -14.02 -19.24 -16.20
CA ARG A 193 -13.91 -18.87 -14.77
C ARG A 193 -12.53 -18.33 -14.46
N VAL A 194 -12.50 -17.18 -13.81
CA VAL A 194 -11.29 -16.57 -13.26
C VAL A 194 -11.55 -16.27 -11.80
N ALA A 195 -10.75 -16.86 -10.91
CA ALA A 195 -10.92 -16.75 -9.46
C ALA A 195 -12.35 -17.07 -8.96
N ASP A 196 -12.92 -18.17 -9.44
CA ASP A 196 -14.32 -18.61 -9.25
C ASP A 196 -15.42 -17.69 -9.78
N ARG A 197 -15.04 -16.57 -10.40
CA ARG A 197 -15.99 -15.63 -10.99
C ARG A 197 -16.23 -15.98 -12.45
N PRO A 198 -17.50 -16.11 -12.88
CA PRO A 198 -17.83 -16.31 -14.28
C PRO A 198 -17.47 -15.06 -15.10
N ARG A 199 -16.84 -15.27 -16.24
CA ARG A 199 -16.56 -14.27 -17.27
C ARG A 199 -17.04 -14.80 -18.62
N ILE A 200 -17.51 -13.90 -19.46
CA ILE A 200 -18.13 -14.22 -20.75
C ILE A 200 -17.11 -13.89 -21.84
N THR A 201 -16.87 -14.79 -22.79
CA THR A 201 -15.93 -14.47 -23.88
C THR A 201 -16.45 -13.28 -24.71
N LYS A 202 -15.56 -12.36 -25.07
CA LYS A 202 -15.91 -11.21 -25.93
C LYS A 202 -16.44 -11.68 -27.27
N LYS A 203 -15.95 -12.83 -27.78
CA LYS A 203 -16.41 -13.45 -29.02
C LYS A 203 -17.87 -13.88 -28.92
N SER A 204 -18.23 -14.65 -27.89
CA SER A 204 -19.60 -15.12 -27.70
C SER A 204 -20.55 -13.95 -27.42
N PHE A 205 -20.13 -12.98 -26.61
CA PHE A 205 -20.92 -11.77 -26.35
C PHE A 205 -21.22 -10.97 -27.64
N LYS A 206 -20.22 -10.77 -28.51
CA LYS A 206 -20.41 -10.08 -29.80
C LYS A 206 -21.32 -10.87 -30.75
N ALA A 207 -21.18 -12.19 -30.79
CA ALA A 207 -22.03 -13.04 -31.61
C ALA A 207 -23.49 -12.97 -31.15
N TRP A 208 -23.72 -13.13 -29.84
CA TRP A 208 -25.03 -12.98 -29.22
C TRP A 208 -25.62 -11.59 -29.50
N LEU A 209 -24.85 -10.51 -29.35
CA LEU A 209 -25.33 -9.15 -29.58
C LEU A 209 -25.83 -8.96 -31.02
N LYS A 210 -25.18 -9.58 -32.01
CA LYS A 210 -25.58 -9.53 -33.43
C LYS A 210 -26.80 -10.39 -33.76
N SER A 211 -27.04 -11.47 -33.02
CA SER A 211 -28.17 -12.39 -33.29
C SER A 211 -29.52 -11.89 -32.75
N GLN A 212 -29.55 -10.74 -32.09
CA GLN A 212 -30.73 -10.21 -31.41
C GLN A 212 -30.85 -8.70 -31.61
N SER A 213 -32.06 -8.16 -31.44
CA SER A 213 -32.36 -6.72 -31.62
C SER A 213 -32.82 -6.00 -30.35
N THR A 214 -33.04 -6.74 -29.26
CA THR A 214 -33.58 -6.24 -27.98
C THR A 214 -32.57 -5.40 -27.19
N TYR A 215 -31.34 -5.88 -27.08
CA TYR A 215 -30.26 -5.26 -26.32
C TYR A 215 -29.31 -4.54 -27.27
N GLN A 216 -28.89 -3.35 -26.90
CA GLN A 216 -27.91 -2.57 -27.66
C GLN A 216 -26.82 -2.09 -26.71
N LEU A 217 -25.62 -1.86 -27.26
CA LEU A 217 -24.57 -1.21 -26.48
C LEU A 217 -25.05 0.19 -26.11
N GLN A 218 -24.83 0.54 -24.85
CA GLN A 218 -25.06 1.89 -24.40
C GLN A 218 -24.19 2.82 -25.26
N LYS A 219 -24.82 3.78 -25.93
CA LYS A 219 -24.07 4.87 -26.56
C LYS A 219 -23.25 5.52 -25.45
N PRO A 220 -21.96 5.85 -25.68
CA PRO A 220 -21.18 6.56 -24.68
C PRO A 220 -21.99 7.80 -24.31
N LYS A 221 -22.46 7.87 -23.05
CA LYS A 221 -22.80 9.16 -22.50
C LYS A 221 -21.48 9.92 -22.58
N LYS A 222 -21.39 10.88 -23.50
CA LYS A 222 -20.52 12.02 -23.25
C LYS A 222 -21.02 12.54 -21.91
N GLU A 223 -20.33 12.20 -20.83
CA GLU A 223 -20.44 12.92 -19.58
C GLU A 223 -19.79 14.28 -19.86
N THR A 224 -20.43 15.07 -20.72
CA THR A 224 -20.28 16.52 -20.69
C THR A 224 -20.97 16.89 -19.40
N HIS A 225 -20.24 16.85 -18.29
CA HIS A 225 -20.48 17.83 -17.26
C HIS A 225 -20.20 19.18 -17.92
N GLU A 226 -21.17 19.71 -18.67
CA GLU A 226 -21.24 21.15 -18.87
C GLU A 226 -21.53 21.70 -17.48
N GLU A 227 -20.47 21.89 -16.68
CA GLU A 227 -20.54 22.81 -15.57
C GLU A 227 -21.04 24.14 -16.17
N PRO A 228 -22.07 24.76 -15.57
CA PRO A 228 -22.57 26.04 -16.04
C PRO A 228 -21.39 27.02 -16.18
N PRO A 229 -21.31 27.80 -17.27
CA PRO A 229 -20.20 28.72 -17.50
C PRO A 229 -19.94 29.55 -16.25
N LEU A 230 -18.67 29.60 -15.83
CA LEU A 230 -18.19 30.28 -14.62
C LEU A 230 -18.72 31.72 -14.55
N LYS A 231 -19.84 31.91 -13.86
CA LYS A 231 -20.30 33.23 -13.44
C LYS A 231 -19.69 33.52 -12.09
N LEU A 232 -18.64 34.33 -12.08
CA LEU A 232 -18.08 34.85 -10.83
C LEU A 232 -19.17 35.62 -10.09
N GLN A 233 -19.55 35.14 -8.91
CA GLN A 233 -20.57 35.76 -8.08
C GLN A 233 -19.96 36.85 -7.20
N CYS A 234 -20.67 37.94 -6.95
CA CYS A 234 -20.19 38.96 -6.02
C CYS A 234 -20.52 38.54 -4.57
N PRO A 235 -19.56 38.59 -3.62
CA PRO A 235 -19.85 38.34 -2.22
C PRO A 235 -20.78 39.41 -1.66
N LYS A 236 -21.57 39.07 -0.64
CA LYS A 236 -22.48 40.05 0.03
C LYS A 236 -21.73 41.24 0.63
N ASN A 237 -20.46 41.06 0.98
CA ASN A 237 -19.60 42.12 1.53
C ASN A 237 -18.81 42.89 0.47
N GLY A 238 -19.02 42.62 -0.82
CA GLY A 238 -18.35 43.28 -1.94
C GLY A 238 -16.89 42.84 -2.16
N LYS A 239 -16.05 42.87 -1.12
CA LYS A 239 -14.59 42.62 -1.22
C LYS A 239 -14.14 41.24 -0.73
N TYR A 240 -14.95 40.57 0.10
CA TYR A 240 -14.56 39.30 0.72
C TYR A 240 -15.69 38.28 0.72
N TYR A 241 -15.40 37.05 0.29
CA TYR A 241 -16.29 35.92 0.45
C TYR A 241 -16.21 35.32 1.85
N SER A 242 -17.35 34.86 2.36
CA SER A 242 -17.39 33.84 3.40
C SER A 242 -17.25 32.44 2.79
N PHE A 243 -16.77 31.50 3.59
CA PHE A 243 -16.66 30.09 3.16
C PHE A 243 -18.02 29.50 2.76
N GLN A 244 -19.10 29.91 3.44
CA GLN A 244 -20.45 29.46 3.11
C GLN A 244 -20.92 29.97 1.74
N GLU A 245 -20.59 31.21 1.39
CA GLU A 245 -20.89 31.76 0.06
C GLU A 245 -20.13 30.99 -1.02
N ILE A 246 -18.85 30.68 -0.82
CA ILE A 246 -18.07 29.92 -1.79
C ILE A 246 -18.62 28.50 -1.95
N GLN A 247 -18.98 27.85 -0.84
CA GLN A 247 -19.65 26.54 -0.86
C GLN A 247 -20.97 26.60 -1.65
N ALA A 248 -21.76 27.65 -1.45
CA ALA A 248 -23.06 27.82 -2.11
C ALA A 248 -22.93 28.19 -3.60
N PHE A 249 -21.96 29.02 -3.96
CA PHE A 249 -21.79 29.51 -5.33
C PHE A 249 -21.08 28.50 -6.23
N TYR A 250 -20.10 27.77 -5.70
CA TYR A 250 -19.18 26.97 -6.50
C TYR A 250 -19.14 25.50 -6.08
N GLY A 251 -19.90 25.08 -5.05
CA GLY A 251 -19.96 23.68 -4.60
C GLY A 251 -18.67 23.17 -3.95
N ILE A 252 -17.71 24.04 -3.67
CA ILE A 252 -16.37 23.65 -3.21
C ILE A 252 -16.41 23.34 -1.71
N SER A 253 -15.98 22.14 -1.32
CA SER A 253 -15.98 21.73 0.08
C SER A 253 -15.05 22.59 0.96
N ARG A 254 -15.41 22.75 2.24
CA ARG A 254 -14.60 23.52 3.21
C ARG A 254 -13.15 22.99 3.37
N PRO A 255 -12.90 21.68 3.45
CA PRO A 255 -11.53 21.14 3.44
C PRO A 255 -10.74 21.51 2.18
N THR A 256 -11.39 21.50 1.01
CA THR A 256 -10.76 21.92 -0.25
C THR A 256 -10.37 23.40 -0.18
N LEU A 257 -11.26 24.26 0.32
CA LEU A 257 -10.99 25.69 0.51
C LEU A 257 -9.85 25.94 1.50
N ASP A 258 -9.83 25.24 2.63
CA ASP A 258 -8.72 25.35 3.60
C ASP A 258 -7.38 24.92 2.98
N SER A 259 -7.38 23.88 2.14
CA SER A 259 -6.18 23.49 1.39
C SER A 259 -5.77 24.54 0.36
N TRP A 260 -6.71 25.20 -0.32
CA TRP A 260 -6.39 26.24 -1.31
C TRP A 260 -5.82 27.49 -0.64
N VAL A 261 -6.42 27.92 0.46
CA VAL A 261 -5.91 29.04 1.26
C VAL A 261 -4.47 28.77 1.72
N LEU A 262 -4.17 27.55 2.17
CA LEU A 262 -2.83 27.20 2.65
C LEU A 262 -1.81 27.05 1.52
N LYS A 263 -2.17 26.39 0.42
CA LYS A 263 -1.24 26.07 -0.67
C LYS A 263 -1.02 27.22 -1.65
N GLU A 264 -2.09 27.95 -1.98
CA GLU A 264 -2.07 29.05 -2.95
C GLU A 264 -1.88 30.42 -2.27
N GLY A 265 -1.76 30.45 -0.93
CA GLY A 265 -1.49 31.66 -0.18
C GLY A 265 -2.60 32.72 -0.24
N ILE A 266 -3.86 32.30 -0.37
CA ILE A 266 -4.98 33.22 -0.55
C ILE A 266 -5.15 34.10 0.71
N PRO A 267 -5.13 35.45 0.59
CA PRO A 267 -5.31 36.34 1.73
C PRO A 267 -6.63 36.10 2.46
N THR A 268 -6.54 35.93 3.79
CA THR A 268 -7.72 35.77 4.65
C THR A 268 -7.78 36.86 5.71
N MET A 269 -9.01 37.29 6.01
CA MET A 269 -9.31 38.23 7.09
C MET A 269 -10.14 37.52 8.16
N LYS A 270 -9.79 37.72 9.43
CA LYS A 270 -10.61 37.27 10.56
C LYS A 270 -11.54 38.39 10.99
N LEU A 271 -12.85 38.17 10.88
CA LEU A 271 -13.89 39.03 11.45
C LEU A 271 -14.59 38.22 12.56
N GLY A 272 -14.17 38.44 13.80
CA GLY A 272 -14.64 37.67 14.96
C GLY A 272 -14.31 36.18 14.83
N ARG A 273 -15.33 35.31 14.91
CA ARG A 273 -15.19 33.85 14.77
C ARG A 273 -15.19 33.36 13.31
N VAL A 274 -15.33 34.26 12.34
CA VAL A 274 -15.50 33.90 10.92
C VAL A 274 -14.27 34.32 10.12
N LYS A 275 -13.68 33.37 9.38
CA LYS A 275 -12.66 33.65 8.38
C LYS A 275 -13.33 34.02 7.05
N ARG A 276 -12.83 35.08 6.41
CA ARG A 276 -13.24 35.51 5.07
C ARG A 276 -12.06 35.51 4.12
N ILE A 277 -12.34 35.26 2.86
CA ILE A 277 -11.35 35.14 1.79
C ILE A 277 -11.49 36.33 0.86
N GLN A 278 -10.37 36.95 0.45
CA GLN A 278 -10.39 38.07 -0.50
C GLN A 278 -10.90 37.61 -1.86
N LYS A 279 -11.88 38.35 -2.41
CA LYS A 279 -12.60 37.97 -3.64
C LYS A 279 -11.65 37.77 -4.82
N ASP A 280 -10.85 38.78 -5.14
CA ASP A 280 -10.02 38.79 -6.35
C ASP A 280 -8.99 37.65 -6.35
N ALA A 281 -8.35 37.41 -5.20
CA ALA A 281 -7.38 36.33 -5.05
C ALA A 281 -8.03 34.94 -5.15
N PHE A 282 -9.26 34.79 -4.65
CA PHE A 282 -10.01 33.54 -4.81
C PHE A 282 -10.46 33.31 -6.25
N ASP A 283 -10.96 34.35 -6.93
CA ASP A 283 -11.44 34.26 -8.30
C ASP A 283 -10.30 33.88 -9.28
N GLU A 284 -9.07 34.38 -9.06
CA GLU A 284 -7.90 33.99 -9.85
C GLU A 284 -7.47 32.53 -9.62
N VAL A 285 -7.51 32.05 -8.37
CA VAL A 285 -7.24 30.64 -8.06
C VAL A 285 -8.32 29.74 -8.67
N LEU A 286 -9.59 30.15 -8.61
CA LEU A 286 -10.71 29.41 -9.16
C LEU A 286 -10.58 29.26 -10.70
N LYS A 287 -10.26 30.34 -11.41
CA LYS A 287 -9.98 30.31 -12.84
C LYS A 287 -8.80 29.39 -13.17
N SER A 288 -7.73 29.45 -12.38
CA SER A 288 -6.52 28.66 -12.60
C SER A 288 -6.78 27.16 -12.40
N LYS A 289 -7.55 26.77 -11.38
CA LYS A 289 -7.87 25.35 -11.13
C LYS A 289 -8.81 24.77 -12.18
N ARG A 290 -9.75 25.54 -12.72
CA ARG A 290 -10.67 25.06 -13.76
C ARG A 290 -10.09 25.03 -15.17
N LYS A 291 -9.16 25.92 -15.53
CA LYS A 291 -8.42 25.82 -16.81
C LYS A 291 -7.60 24.52 -16.91
N VAL A 292 -7.02 24.07 -15.78
CA VAL A 292 -6.27 22.81 -15.72
C VAL A 292 -7.17 21.58 -15.86
N GLU A 293 -8.47 21.69 -15.61
CA GLU A 293 -9.45 20.61 -15.82
C GLU A 293 -10.00 20.57 -17.26
N GLU A 294 -9.90 21.65 -18.04
CA GLU A 294 -10.32 21.69 -19.46
C GLU A 294 -9.23 21.20 -20.44
N ASP A 295 -7.95 21.28 -20.04
CA ASP A 295 -6.78 20.88 -20.87
C ASP A 295 -6.34 19.40 -20.66
N VAL A 296 -7.10 18.58 -19.93
CA VAL A 296 -6.79 17.16 -19.61
C VAL A 296 -7.82 16.19 -20.18
#